data_AF-A0A3S4GZ20-F1
#
_entry.id   AF-A0A3S4GZ20-F1
#
_cell.length_a   1.000
_cell.length_b   1.000
_cell.length_c   1.000
_cell.angle_alpha   90.00
_cell.angle_beta   90.00
_cell.angle_gamma   90.00
#
_symmetry.space_group_name_H-M   'P 1'
#
loop_
_entity.id
_entity.type
_entity.pdbx_description
1 polymer ?
#
loop_
_entity_poly.entity_id
_entity_poly.type
_entity_poly.pdbx_seq_one_letter_code
_entity_poly.pdbx_strand_id
1 'polypeptide(L)'
;MFIGIVASGGNPLAAAAAGLLVNARHVPFGVTVRDLVGTRAASFFGCHIMNDESVVFGLSQKTPEQRKAAYWLCGLGVAILWPTGTLLGTLVGKLLPAPETIGLDAVFPAILLALVIPAFKNRTTLIRGCSGAALSLAAVPFVAAGLPVLLSLLGLLARKK
;
A
#
# COMPACT_ATOMS: atom_id res chain seq x y z
N MET A 1 -2.37 -1.70 -7.80
CA MET A 1 -1.60 -2.90 -8.17
C MET A 1 -2.40 -3.89 -9.01
N PHE A 2 -3.53 -4.44 -8.51
CA PHE A 2 -4.35 -5.41 -9.27
C PHE A 2 -4.73 -4.90 -10.67
N ILE A 3 -5.37 -3.74 -10.77
CA ILE A 3 -5.77 -3.14 -12.05
C ILE A 3 -4.56 -2.94 -12.97
N GLY A 4 -3.41 -2.50 -12.43
CA GLY A 4 -2.19 -2.31 -13.22
C GLY A 4 -1.62 -3.60 -13.80
N ILE A 5 -1.66 -4.71 -13.05
CA ILE A 5 -1.20 -6.02 -13.53
C ILE A 5 -2.15 -6.59 -14.58
N VAL A 6 -3.46 -6.47 -14.37
CA VAL A 6 -4.46 -6.96 -15.34
C VAL A 6 -4.43 -6.12 -16.62
N ALA A 7 -4.31 -4.80 -16.50
CA ALA A 7 -4.25 -3.89 -17.64
C ALA A 7 -2.98 -4.09 -18.49
N SER A 8 -1.88 -4.59 -17.91
CA SER A 8 -0.66 -4.93 -18.65
C SER A 8 -0.67 -6.35 -19.26
N GLY A 9 -1.82 -7.04 -19.24
CA GLY A 9 -1.97 -8.41 -19.76
C GLY A 9 -1.47 -9.50 -18.81
N GLY A 10 -1.20 -9.17 -17.55
CA GLY A 10 -0.80 -10.12 -16.52
C GLY A 10 -1.94 -11.05 -16.07
N ASN A 11 -1.58 -12.18 -15.44
CA ASN A 11 -2.54 -13.17 -14.97
C ASN A 11 -3.40 -12.61 -13.80
N PRO A 12 -4.75 -12.61 -13.89
CA PRO A 12 -5.62 -12.09 -12.84
C PRO A 12 -5.47 -12.79 -11.47
N LEU A 13 -5.17 -14.09 -11.46
CA LEU A 13 -4.93 -14.83 -10.21
C LEU A 13 -3.63 -14.37 -9.54
N ALA A 14 -2.57 -14.13 -10.32
CA ALA A 14 -1.33 -13.57 -9.81
C ALA A 14 -1.53 -12.15 -9.29
N ALA A 15 -2.32 -11.33 -9.99
CA ALA A 15 -2.69 -9.99 -9.57
C ALA A 15 -3.46 -10.02 -8.23
N ALA A 16 -4.40 -10.95 -8.07
CA ALA A 16 -5.16 -11.14 -6.84
C ALA A 16 -4.25 -11.59 -5.69
N ALA A 17 -3.37 -12.57 -5.92
CA ALA A 17 -2.43 -13.04 -4.92
C ALA A 17 -1.48 -11.93 -4.44
N ALA A 18 -0.89 -11.18 -5.36
CA ALA A 18 -0.06 -10.02 -5.02
C ALA A 18 -0.89 -8.99 -4.25
N GLY A 19 -2.10 -8.68 -4.71
CA GLY A 19 -3.03 -7.74 -4.07
C GLY A 19 -3.34 -8.13 -2.63
N LEU A 20 -3.72 -9.39 -2.39
CA LEU A 20 -3.98 -9.93 -1.06
C LEU A 20 -2.75 -9.86 -0.17
N LEU A 21 -1.57 -10.15 -0.71
CA LEU A 21 -0.33 -10.13 0.05
C LEU A 21 0.02 -8.72 0.54
N VAL A 22 -0.12 -7.71 -0.32
CA VAL A 22 0.05 -6.30 0.08
C VAL A 22 -0.99 -5.89 1.12
N ASN A 23 -2.22 -6.39 0.99
CA ASN A 23 -3.32 -6.08 1.91
C ASN A 23 -3.30 -6.92 3.20
N ALA A 24 -2.42 -7.91 3.34
CA ALA A 24 -2.36 -8.78 4.52
C ALA A 24 -2.14 -8.01 5.83
N ARG A 25 -1.54 -6.80 5.76
CA ARG A 25 -1.40 -5.87 6.89
C ARG A 25 -2.71 -5.48 7.56
N HIS A 26 -3.84 -5.53 6.83
CA HIS A 26 -5.15 -5.22 7.39
C HIS A 26 -5.66 -6.27 8.37
N VAL A 27 -5.09 -7.48 8.38
CA VAL A 27 -5.47 -8.54 9.35
C VAL A 27 -5.07 -8.13 10.78
N PRO A 28 -3.80 -7.79 11.06
CA PRO A 28 -3.42 -7.17 12.34
C PRO A 28 -4.24 -5.92 12.68
N PHE A 29 -4.47 -5.03 11.70
CA PHE A 29 -5.22 -3.79 11.94
C PHE A 29 -6.66 -4.05 12.39
N GLY A 30 -7.35 -5.01 11.77
CA GLY A 30 -8.72 -5.36 12.14
C GLY A 30 -8.86 -5.80 13.60
N VAL A 31 -7.83 -6.47 14.15
CA VAL A 31 -7.80 -6.85 15.57
C VAL A 31 -7.58 -5.62 16.46
N THR A 32 -6.70 -4.69 16.06
CA THR A 32 -6.33 -3.54 16.89
C THR A 32 -7.38 -2.42 16.89
N VAL A 33 -8.19 -2.30 15.83
CA VAL A 33 -9.20 -1.23 15.69
C VAL A 33 -10.63 -1.68 15.96
N ARG A 34 -10.83 -2.88 16.53
CA ARG A 34 -12.16 -3.45 16.82
C ARG A 34 -13.06 -2.50 17.60
N ASP A 35 -12.51 -1.76 18.56
CA ASP A 35 -13.27 -0.84 19.40
C ASP A 35 -13.46 0.54 18.75
N LEU A 36 -12.77 0.82 17.63
CA LEU A 36 -12.80 2.08 16.90
C LEU A 36 -13.83 2.07 15.75
N VAL A 37 -14.01 0.92 15.09
CA VAL A 37 -14.93 0.77 13.94
C VAL A 37 -16.41 0.95 14.29
N GLY A 38 -16.76 1.03 15.58
CA GLY A 38 -18.15 1.18 16.02
C GLY A 38 -18.92 -0.15 16.05
N THR A 39 -20.24 -0.07 16.27
CA THR A 39 -21.09 -1.25 16.51
C THR A 39 -22.13 -1.43 15.41
N ARG A 40 -22.54 -2.68 15.17
CA ARG A 40 -23.60 -3.05 14.20
C ARG A 40 -23.35 -2.47 12.80
N ALA A 41 -24.29 -1.71 12.25
CA ALA A 41 -24.18 -1.11 10.92
C ALA A 41 -23.00 -0.14 10.79
N ALA A 42 -22.64 0.57 11.86
CA ALA A 42 -21.48 1.46 11.85
C ALA A 42 -20.16 0.70 11.68
N SER A 43 -20.09 -0.54 12.18
CA SER A 43 -18.90 -1.41 12.02
C SER A 43 -18.61 -1.70 10.54
N PHE A 44 -19.64 -1.84 9.71
CA PHE A 44 -19.44 -2.06 8.28
C PHE A 44 -18.73 -0.88 7.62
N PHE A 45 -19.21 0.33 7.87
CA PHE A 45 -18.59 1.55 7.35
C PHE A 45 -17.21 1.80 7.98
N GLY A 46 -17.07 1.52 9.28
CA GLY A 46 -15.79 1.63 9.99
C GLY A 46 -14.73 0.73 9.34
N CYS A 47 -15.06 -0.54 9.10
CA CYS A 47 -14.17 -1.45 8.40
C CYS A 47 -13.85 -1.00 6.96
N HIS A 48 -14.81 -0.41 6.25
CA HIS A 48 -14.60 0.07 4.87
C HIS A 48 -13.61 1.23 4.79
N ILE A 49 -13.65 2.16 5.75
CA ILE A 49 -12.76 3.33 5.76
C ILE A 49 -11.38 3.04 6.38
N MET A 50 -11.13 1.78 6.78
CA MET A 50 -9.87 1.38 7.40
C MET A 50 -8.70 1.51 6.42
N ASN A 51 -7.74 2.34 6.80
CA ASN A 51 -6.44 2.52 6.13
C ASN A 51 -5.34 2.78 7.17
N ASP A 52 -4.09 2.73 6.74
CA ASP A 52 -2.92 2.86 7.62
C ASP A 52 -2.97 4.17 8.41
N GLU A 53 -3.38 5.27 7.77
CA GLU A 53 -3.47 6.59 8.36
C GLU A 53 -4.53 6.64 9.46
N SER A 54 -5.75 6.17 9.19
CA SER A 54 -6.86 6.11 10.16
C SER A 54 -6.50 5.24 11.37
N VAL A 55 -5.80 4.13 11.15
CA VAL A 55 -5.34 3.22 12.21
C VAL A 55 -4.28 3.91 13.06
N VAL A 56 -3.26 4.51 12.44
CA VAL A 56 -2.17 5.20 13.16
C VAL A 56 -2.71 6.40 13.92
N PHE A 57 -3.49 7.28 13.29
CA PHE A 57 -4.06 8.46 13.93
C PHE A 57 -5.05 8.08 15.04
N GLY A 58 -5.87 7.05 14.82
CA GLY A 58 -6.78 6.51 15.81
C GLY A 58 -6.05 5.98 17.04
N LEU A 59 -5.04 5.12 16.86
CA LEU A 59 -4.30 4.51 17.98
C LEU A 59 -3.37 5.49 18.71
N SER A 60 -2.98 6.60 18.07
CA SER A 60 -2.07 7.60 18.65
C SER A 60 -2.75 8.55 19.65
N GLN A 61 -4.09 8.54 19.76
CA GLN A 61 -4.79 9.44 20.68
C GLN A 61 -4.81 8.92 22.12
N LYS A 62 -4.94 9.85 23.07
CA LYS A 62 -4.87 9.56 24.51
C LYS A 62 -6.17 8.99 25.07
N THR A 63 -7.32 9.56 24.71
CA THR A 63 -8.63 9.13 25.26
C THR A 63 -9.41 8.26 24.26
N PRO A 64 -10.25 7.32 24.72
CA PRO A 64 -11.04 6.45 23.85
C PRO A 64 -11.91 7.22 22.84
N GLU A 65 -12.51 8.34 23.25
CA GLU A 65 -13.37 9.17 22.40
C GLU A 65 -12.54 9.82 21.28
N GLN A 66 -11.36 10.34 21.62
CA GLN A 66 -10.45 10.94 20.64
C GLN A 66 -9.92 9.90 19.66
N ARG A 67 -9.61 8.69 20.13
CA ARG A 67 -9.16 7.59 19.25
C ARG A 67 -10.20 7.27 18.19
N LYS A 68 -11.47 7.18 18.59
CA LYS A 68 -12.58 6.94 17.68
C LYS A 68 -12.79 8.11 16.72
N ALA A 69 -12.80 9.34 17.24
CA ALA A 69 -12.95 10.53 16.40
C ALA A 69 -11.83 10.65 15.35
N ALA A 70 -10.57 10.46 15.76
CA ALA A 70 -9.42 10.52 14.86
C ALA A 70 -9.46 9.41 13.79
N TYR A 71 -9.84 8.19 14.17
CA TYR A 71 -10.03 7.08 13.23
C TYR A 71 -11.07 7.44 12.14
N TRP A 72 -12.25 7.88 12.56
CA TRP A 72 -13.34 8.18 11.64
C TRP A 72 -13.09 9.43 10.79
N LEU A 73 -12.55 10.50 11.38
CA LEU A 73 -12.22 11.73 10.64
C LEU A 73 -11.13 11.48 9.59
N CYS A 74 -10.06 10.77 9.95
CA CYS A 74 -8.99 10.45 9.02
C CYS A 74 -9.47 9.47 7.95
N GLY A 75 -10.19 8.40 8.34
CA GLY A 75 -10.72 7.41 7.41
C GLY A 75 -11.70 8.01 6.39
N LEU A 76 -12.68 8.80 6.85
CA LEU A 76 -13.61 9.49 5.96
C LEU A 76 -12.92 10.54 5.09
N GLY A 77 -11.97 11.29 5.66
CA GLY A 77 -11.16 12.26 4.94
C GLY A 77 -10.44 11.61 3.76
N VAL A 78 -9.75 10.49 3.99
CA VAL A 78 -9.09 9.72 2.92
C VAL A 78 -10.11 9.15 1.95
N ALA A 79 -11.20 8.54 2.43
CA ALA A 79 -12.22 7.94 1.58
C ALA A 79 -12.88 8.94 0.60
N ILE A 80 -12.97 10.22 0.98
CA ILE A 80 -13.53 11.29 0.14
C ILE A 80 -12.43 11.92 -0.71
N LEU A 81 -11.34 12.39 -0.08
CA LEU A 81 -10.30 13.17 -0.75
C LEU A 81 -9.51 12.33 -1.76
N TRP A 82 -9.36 11.03 -1.53
CA TRP A 82 -8.61 10.17 -2.44
C TRP A 82 -9.30 10.00 -3.80
N PRO A 83 -10.58 9.56 -3.88
CA PRO A 83 -11.29 9.53 -5.16
C PRO A 83 -11.41 10.90 -5.83
N THR A 84 -11.70 11.96 -5.07
CA THR A 84 -11.82 13.31 -5.65
C THR A 84 -10.49 13.80 -6.19
N GLY A 85 -9.39 13.59 -5.45
CA GLY A 85 -8.05 13.93 -5.88
C GLY A 85 -7.62 13.12 -7.09
N THR A 86 -7.99 11.84 -7.15
CA THR A 86 -7.75 10.98 -8.33
C THR A 86 -8.52 11.50 -9.54
N LEU A 87 -9.81 11.80 -9.39
CA LEU A 87 -10.63 12.39 -10.46
C LEU A 87 -10.02 13.70 -10.96
N LEU A 88 -9.74 14.63 -10.07
CA LEU A 88 -9.11 15.91 -10.42
C LEU A 88 -7.75 15.69 -11.10
N GLY A 89 -6.92 14.81 -10.55
CA GLY A 89 -5.62 14.44 -11.13
C GLY A 89 -5.75 13.85 -12.54
N THR A 90 -6.74 13.00 -12.79
CA THR A 90 -6.99 12.47 -14.14
C THR A 90 -7.48 13.53 -15.12
N LEU A 91 -8.29 14.49 -14.66
CA LEU A 91 -8.77 15.60 -15.49
C LEU A 91 -7.64 16.56 -15.85
N VAL A 92 -6.84 16.97 -14.86
CA VAL A 92 -5.68 17.84 -15.06
C VAL A 92 -4.59 17.13 -15.87
N GLY A 93 -4.37 15.84 -15.62
CA GLY A 93 -3.36 15.03 -16.33
C GLY A 93 -3.62 14.93 -17.83
N LYS A 94 -4.88 14.98 -18.29
CA LYS A 94 -5.22 15.03 -19.72
C LYS A 94 -4.78 16.34 -20.41
N LEU A 95 -4.57 17.41 -19.63
CA LEU A 95 -4.13 18.70 -20.14
C LEU A 95 -2.59 18.81 -20.23
N LEU A 96 -1.86 17.88 -19.61
CA LEU A 96 -0.41 17.85 -19.65
C LEU A 96 0.08 17.16 -20.93
N PRO A 97 0.93 17.82 -21.74
CA PRO A 97 1.59 17.16 -22.84
C PRO A 97 2.59 16.12 -22.30
N ALA A 98 2.46 14.87 -22.76
CA ALA A 98 3.35 13.73 -22.52
C ALA A 98 4.01 13.68 -21.11
N PRO A 99 3.35 13.08 -20.10
CA PRO A 99 3.82 13.00 -18.71
C PRO A 99 5.24 12.41 -18.55
N GLU A 100 5.62 11.49 -19.43
CA GLU A 100 6.99 10.94 -19.52
C GLU A 100 8.08 12.00 -19.77
N THR A 101 7.77 13.10 -20.46
CA THR A 101 8.78 14.11 -20.80
C THR A 101 9.20 14.97 -19.60
N ILE A 102 8.36 15.05 -18.57
CA ILE A 102 8.60 15.79 -17.33
C ILE A 102 8.99 14.87 -16.16
N GLY A 103 9.20 13.57 -16.41
CA GLY A 103 9.61 12.59 -15.41
C GLY A 103 8.55 12.26 -14.37
N LEU A 104 7.27 12.51 -14.68
CA LEU A 104 6.16 12.30 -13.75
C LEU A 104 5.97 10.80 -13.42
N ASP A 105 6.40 9.93 -14.32
CA ASP A 105 6.42 8.47 -14.17
C ASP A 105 7.42 7.98 -13.12
N ALA A 106 8.51 8.73 -12.89
CA ALA A 106 9.52 8.41 -11.89
C ALA A 106 9.14 8.86 -10.46
N VAL A 107 8.18 9.79 -10.33
CA VAL A 107 7.77 10.36 -9.03
C VAL A 107 7.24 9.28 -8.09
N PHE A 108 6.40 8.37 -8.61
CA PHE A 108 5.79 7.34 -7.77
C PHE A 108 6.80 6.33 -7.21
N PRO A 109 7.69 5.70 -8.02
CA PRO A 109 8.78 4.88 -7.50
C PRO A 109 9.70 5.64 -6.53
N ALA A 110 10.01 6.91 -6.80
CA ALA A 110 10.86 7.72 -5.93
C ALA A 110 10.25 7.94 -4.54
N ILE A 111 8.95 8.24 -4.48
CA ILE A 111 8.23 8.38 -3.20
C ILE A 111 8.23 7.06 -2.43
N LEU A 112 7.93 5.94 -3.09
CA LEU A 112 7.95 4.62 -2.44
C LEU A 112 9.34 4.30 -1.88
N LEU A 113 10.39 4.57 -2.64
CA LEU A 113 11.77 4.38 -2.20
C LEU A 113 12.08 5.27 -0.98
N ALA A 114 11.70 6.55 -1.03
CA ALA A 114 11.88 7.49 0.07
C ALA A 114 11.17 7.04 1.36
N LEU A 115 9.99 6.42 1.25
CA LEU A 115 9.25 5.87 2.39
C LEU A 115 9.87 4.58 2.95
N VAL A 116 10.53 3.78 2.12
CA VAL A 116 11.17 2.52 2.53
C VAL A 116 12.52 2.74 3.20
N ILE A 117 13.29 3.74 2.76
CA ILE A 117 14.65 4.01 3.30
C ILE A 117 14.69 4.07 4.85
N PRO A 118 13.77 4.79 5.55
CA PRO A 118 13.73 4.84 7.01
C PRO A 118 13.46 3.49 7.69
N ALA A 119 12.91 2.51 6.98
CA ALA A 119 12.63 1.17 7.51
C ALA A 119 13.90 0.31 7.65
N PHE A 120 15.00 0.65 6.95
CA PHE A 120 16.27 -0.08 7.02
C PHE A 120 17.09 0.29 8.26
N LYS A 121 16.56 -0.06 9.44
CA LYS A 121 17.21 0.24 10.73
C LYS A 121 18.38 -0.68 11.10
N ASN A 122 18.53 -1.83 10.44
CA ASN A 122 19.60 -2.78 10.73
C ASN A 122 20.07 -3.51 9.45
N ARG A 123 21.28 -4.08 9.51
CA ARG A 123 21.89 -4.79 8.37
C ARG A 123 21.06 -5.98 7.90
N THR A 124 20.32 -6.63 8.78
CA THR A 124 19.50 -7.79 8.41
C THR A 124 18.30 -7.39 7.55
N THR A 125 17.57 -6.34 7.92
CA THR A 125 16.46 -5.79 7.14
C THR A 125 16.96 -5.27 5.79
N LEU A 126 18.12 -4.59 5.77
CA LEU A 126 18.73 -4.11 4.54
C LEU A 126 19.10 -5.26 3.59
N ILE A 127 19.79 -6.29 4.08
CA ILE A 127 20.16 -7.46 3.25
C ILE A 127 18.92 -8.16 2.69
N ARG A 128 17.89 -8.38 3.51
CA ARG A 128 16.64 -9.01 3.08
C ARG A 128 15.85 -8.17 2.07
N GLY A 129 15.84 -6.85 2.25
CA GLY A 129 15.21 -5.92 1.31
C GLY A 129 15.95 -5.89 -0.02
N CYS A 130 17.27 -5.75 0.00
CA CYS A 130 18.10 -5.72 -1.20
C CYS A 130 18.08 -7.07 -1.95
N SER A 131 18.11 -8.20 -1.25
CA SER A 131 18.00 -9.52 -1.89
C SER A 131 16.64 -9.71 -2.57
N GLY A 132 15.55 -9.31 -1.91
CA GLY A 132 14.22 -9.35 -2.49
C GLY A 132 14.10 -8.45 -3.73
N ALA A 133 14.67 -7.25 -3.67
CA ALA A 133 14.73 -6.33 -4.81
C ALA A 133 15.52 -6.92 -5.99
N ALA A 134 16.69 -7.51 -5.72
CA ALA A 134 17.52 -8.14 -6.74
C ALA A 134 16.80 -9.34 -7.39
N LEU A 135 16.16 -10.20 -6.59
CA LEU A 135 15.38 -11.34 -7.08
C LEU A 135 14.19 -10.89 -7.93
N SER A 136 13.47 -9.87 -7.49
CA SER A 136 12.37 -9.28 -8.26
C SER A 136 12.87 -8.74 -9.58
N LEU A 137 13.96 -7.96 -9.58
CA LEU A 137 14.50 -7.35 -10.79
C LEU A 137 14.99 -8.40 -11.79
N ALA A 138 15.68 -9.43 -11.31
CA ALA A 138 16.13 -10.55 -12.12
C ALA A 138 14.97 -11.35 -12.73
N ALA A 139 13.82 -11.41 -12.05
CA ALA A 139 12.65 -12.14 -12.53
C ALA A 139 11.85 -11.39 -13.61
N VAL A 140 11.94 -10.06 -13.68
CA VAL A 140 11.15 -9.21 -14.62
C VAL A 140 11.10 -9.75 -16.06
N PRO A 141 12.21 -10.14 -16.72
CA PRO A 141 12.15 -10.60 -18.10
C PRO A 141 11.59 -12.01 -18.28
N PHE A 142 11.44 -12.80 -17.20
CA PHE A 142 11.11 -14.23 -17.29
C PHE A 142 9.68 -14.58 -16.87
N VAL A 143 9.00 -13.70 -16.13
CA VAL A 143 7.68 -14.00 -15.56
C VAL A 143 6.67 -12.89 -15.82
N ALA A 144 5.38 -13.26 -15.80
CA ALA A 144 4.29 -12.31 -15.98
C ALA A 144 4.26 -11.22 -14.90
N ALA A 145 3.67 -10.07 -15.22
CA ALA A 145 3.49 -8.96 -14.29
C ALA A 145 2.83 -9.44 -12.98
N GLY A 146 3.37 -8.99 -11.85
CA GLY A 146 2.93 -9.38 -10.49
C GLY A 146 3.72 -10.54 -9.87
N LEU A 147 4.21 -11.51 -10.65
CA LEU A 147 5.07 -12.59 -10.14
C LEU A 147 6.41 -12.12 -9.56
N PRO A 148 7.12 -11.12 -10.15
CA PRO A 148 8.36 -10.61 -9.59
C PRO A 148 8.21 -10.15 -8.14
N VAL A 149 7.07 -9.52 -7.82
CA VAL A 149 6.74 -9.06 -6.46
C VAL A 149 6.59 -10.24 -5.50
N LEU A 150 5.96 -11.34 -5.91
CA LEU A 150 5.85 -12.55 -5.09
C LEU A 150 7.22 -13.21 -4.87
N LEU A 151 8.04 -13.27 -5.92
CA LEU A 151 9.40 -13.84 -5.84
C LEU A 151 10.32 -13.04 -4.93
N SER A 152 10.08 -11.73 -4.78
CA SER A 152 10.85 -10.87 -3.85
C SER A 152 10.84 -11.38 -2.40
N LEU A 153 9.80 -12.14 -2.00
CA LEU A 153 9.67 -12.71 -0.66
C LEU A 153 10.74 -13.75 -0.34
N LEU A 154 11.27 -14.44 -1.37
CA LEU A 154 12.40 -15.36 -1.19
C LEU A 154 13.64 -14.62 -0.67
N GLY A 155 13.73 -13.31 -0.88
CA GLY A 155 14.77 -12.46 -0.30
C GLY A 155 14.80 -12.47 1.24
N LEU A 156 13.66 -12.74 1.90
CA LEU A 156 13.59 -12.89 3.35
C LEU A 156 14.43 -14.06 3.88
N LEU A 157 14.70 -15.06 3.02
CA LEU A 157 15.49 -16.25 3.35
C LEU A 157 17.00 -16.00 3.29
N ALA A 158 17.45 -14.89 2.69
CA ALA A 158 18.86 -14.61 2.40
C ALA A 158 19.76 -14.47 3.65
N ARG A 159 19.19 -14.49 4.87
CA ARG A 159 19.95 -14.51 6.12
C ARG A 159 19.18 -15.20 7.26
N LYS A 160 19.70 -16.34 7.73
CA LYS A 160 19.38 -16.86 9.08
C LYS A 160 20.17 -16.05 10.13
N LYS A 161 19.56 -15.88 11.30
CA LYS A 161 20.06 -15.08 12.44
C LYS A 161 21.56 -15.20 12.63
#